data_AF-A3UIM6-F1
#
_entry.id   AF-A3UIM6-F1
#
_cell.length_a   1.000
_cell.length_b   1.000
_cell.length_c   1.000
_cell.angle_alpha   90.00
_cell.angle_beta   90.00
_cell.angle_gamma   90.00
#
_symmetry.space_group_name_H-M   'P 1'
#
loop_
_entity.id
_entity.type
_entity.pdbx_description
1 polymer ?
#
loop_
_entity_poly.entity_id
_entity_poly.type
_entity_poly.pdbx_seq_one_letter_code
_entity_poly.pdbx_strand_id
1 'polypeptide(L)'
;MAYATKSAGYARNAGKRWRGEDVKLLKALARQGASLRLISLKLGRPDNAIRAKATHLGLTLKAPAPVVAPPPSRTLSRLRSPAQRPDFESLTRQPDLFGHA
;
A
#
# COMPACT_ATOMS: atom_id res chain seq x y z
N MET A 1 20.54 2.29 2.64
CA MET A 1 19.13 2.35 2.17
C MET A 1 18.39 3.44 2.93
N ALA A 2 18.21 4.62 2.32
CA ALA A 2 17.48 5.74 2.90
C ALA A 2 16.16 5.93 2.13
N TYR A 3 15.03 5.57 2.73
CA TYR A 3 13.70 5.81 2.18
C TYR A 3 13.24 7.23 2.58
N ALA A 4 13.79 8.24 1.91
CA ALA A 4 13.29 9.60 2.00
C ALA A 4 12.05 9.76 1.09
N THR A 5 10.93 9.15 1.50
CA THR A 5 9.63 9.48 0.91
C THR A 5 9.21 10.85 1.45
N LYS A 6 9.03 11.79 0.52
CA LYS A 6 8.56 13.16 0.74
C LYS A 6 7.14 13.10 1.31
N SER A 7 7.01 12.83 2.62
CA SER A 7 5.73 12.66 3.30
C SER A 7 5.61 13.66 4.44
N ALA A 8 4.63 14.55 4.31
CA ALA A 8 4.31 15.62 5.24
C ALA A 8 4.36 15.13 6.71
N GLY A 9 5.39 15.54 7.45
CA GLY A 9 5.50 15.37 8.90
C GLY A 9 5.93 14.00 9.44
N TYR A 10 5.92 12.90 8.68
CA TYR A 10 6.19 11.54 9.23
C TYR A 10 7.68 11.22 9.45
N ALA A 11 8.58 11.94 8.78
CA ALA A 11 10.03 11.73 8.85
C ALA A 11 10.80 12.95 9.37
N ARG A 12 10.13 13.93 9.99
CA ARG A 12 10.75 15.18 10.49
C ARG A 12 11.92 14.94 11.46
N ASN A 13 11.90 13.80 12.15
CA ASN A 13 12.94 13.37 13.10
C ASN A 13 13.62 12.06 12.67
N ALA A 14 13.50 11.66 11.41
CA ALA A 14 14.27 10.53 10.89
C ALA A 14 15.78 10.82 11.00
N GLY A 15 16.58 9.82 11.39
CA GLY A 15 18.03 9.94 11.55
C GLY A 15 18.51 10.76 12.75
N LYS A 16 17.66 11.59 13.37
CA LYS A 16 18.03 12.35 14.57
C LYS A 16 18.18 11.43 15.79
N ARG A 17 19.09 11.77 16.70
CA ARG A 17 19.26 11.06 17.98
C ARG A 17 17.95 11.09 18.80
N TRP A 18 17.71 10.04 19.58
CA TRP A 18 16.54 9.96 20.48
C TRP A 18 16.73 10.88 21.67
N ARG A 19 15.78 11.78 21.89
CA ARG A 19 15.78 12.65 23.07
C ARG A 19 15.07 11.96 24.24
N GLY A 20 15.39 12.37 25.47
CA GLY A 20 14.73 11.82 26.66
C GLY A 20 13.21 12.02 26.64
N GLU A 21 12.76 13.17 26.15
CA GLU A 21 11.35 13.49 25.92
C GLU A 21 10.68 12.54 24.91
N ASP A 22 11.34 12.23 23.79
CA ASP A 22 10.84 11.26 22.80
C ASP A 22 10.64 9.87 23.43
N VAL A 23 11.57 9.44 24.28
CA VAL A 23 11.51 8.15 24.95
C VAL A 23 10.40 8.11 25.99
N LYS A 24 10.22 9.19 26.77
CA LYS A 24 9.11 9.32 27.73
C LYS A 24 7.77 9.26 27.00
N LEU A 25 7.63 10.00 25.90
CA LEU A 25 6.40 10.01 25.09
C LEU A 25 6.13 8.65 24.45
N LEU A 26 7.15 7.97 23.93
CA LEU A 26 7.02 6.61 23.39
C LEU A 26 6.50 5.65 24.45
N LYS A 27 7.05 5.68 25.67
CA LYS A 27 6.59 4.85 26.80
C LYS A 27 5.14 5.15 27.17
N ALA A 28 4.75 6.42 27.23
CA ALA A 28 3.38 6.82 27.56
C ALA A 28 2.37 6.31 26.53
N LEU A 29 2.66 6.51 25.24
CA LEU A 29 1.79 6.06 24.15
C LEU A 29 1.72 4.52 24.06
N ALA A 30 2.83 3.82 24.30
CA ALA A 30 2.85 2.37 24.35
C ALA A 30 1.95 1.84 25.49
N ARG A 31 2.00 2.45 26.67
CA ARG A 31 1.13 2.09 27.81
C ARG A 31 -0.35 2.35 27.54
N GLN A 32 -0.66 3.38 26.75
CA GLN A 32 -2.02 3.67 26.31
C GLN A 32 -2.52 2.71 25.21
N GLY A 33 -1.67 1.80 24.72
CA GLY A 33 -2.02 0.89 23.62
C GLY A 33 -2.17 1.60 22.27
N ALA A 34 -1.53 2.76 22.10
CA ALA A 34 -1.58 3.52 20.86
C ALA A 34 -1.05 2.71 19.67
N SER A 35 -1.66 2.91 18.51
CA SER A 35 -1.19 2.27 17.28
C SER A 35 0.18 2.83 16.86
N LEU A 36 0.99 1.98 16.23
CA LEU A 36 2.31 2.37 15.72
C LEU A 36 2.25 3.62 14.83
N ARG A 37 1.19 3.74 14.02
CA ARG A 37 1.00 4.88 13.12
C ARG A 37 0.74 6.19 13.85
N LEU A 38 -0.03 6.15 14.94
CA LEU A 38 -0.27 7.34 15.77
C LEU A 38 1.02 7.78 16.48
N ILE A 39 1.81 6.82 16.97
CA ILE A 39 3.11 7.09 17.58
C ILE A 39 4.07 7.71 16.55
N SER A 40 4.10 7.16 15.34
CA SER A 40 4.84 7.69 14.18
C SER A 40 4.47 9.13 13.86
N LEU A 41 3.18 9.45 13.84
CA LEU A 41 2.71 10.81 13.60
C LEU A 41 3.08 11.78 14.73
N LYS A 42 3.01 11.34 15.99
CA LYS A 42 3.35 12.19 17.16
C LYS A 42 4.86 12.45 17.23
N LEU A 43 5.68 11.41 17.16
CA LEU A 43 7.14 11.53 17.23
C LEU A 43 7.77 12.05 15.94
N GLY A 44 7.06 11.93 14.81
CA GLY A 44 7.57 12.30 13.50
C GLY A 44 8.76 11.45 13.07
N ARG A 45 8.75 10.17 13.47
CA ARG A 45 9.80 9.19 13.21
C ARG A 45 9.20 8.02 12.43
N PRO A 46 9.96 7.38 11.54
CA PRO A 46 9.46 6.26 10.76
C PRO A 46 9.15 5.06 11.64
N ASP A 47 8.15 4.31 11.24
CA ASP A 47 7.59 3.15 11.94
C ASP A 47 8.67 2.12 12.30
N ASN A 48 9.64 1.90 11.41
CA ASN A 48 10.75 0.99 11.63
C ASN A 48 11.68 1.45 12.78
N ALA A 49 12.02 2.74 12.84
CA ALA A 49 12.85 3.29 13.92
C ALA A 49 12.13 3.21 15.27
N ILE A 50 10.81 3.41 15.28
CA ILE A 50 9.99 3.28 16.49
C ILE A 50 9.95 1.83 16.96
N ARG A 51 9.72 0.86 16.05
CA ARG A 51 9.77 -0.57 16.37
C ARG A 51 11.11 -0.97 16.96
N ALA A 52 12.22 -0.63 16.30
CA ALA A 52 13.56 -0.93 16.78
C ALA A 52 13.80 -0.35 18.20
N LYS A 53 13.38 0.90 18.43
CA LYS A 53 13.54 1.52 19.74
C LYS A 53 12.63 0.90 20.81
N ALA A 54 11.40 0.54 20.46
CA ALA A 54 10.48 -0.12 21.37
C ALA A 54 11.00 -1.51 21.78
N THR A 55 11.52 -2.30 20.83
CA THR A 55 12.17 -3.58 21.12
C THR A 55 13.36 -3.39 22.07
N HIS A 56 14.23 -2.41 21.82
CA HIS A 56 15.35 -2.09 22.72
C HIS A 56 14.90 -1.67 24.13
N LEU A 57 13.69 -1.10 24.26
CA LEU A 57 13.12 -0.69 25.55
C LEU A 57 12.25 -1.77 26.19
N GLY A 58 12.09 -2.95 25.56
CA GLY A 58 11.21 -4.01 26.03
C GLY A 58 9.72 -3.65 25.98
N LEU A 59 9.32 -2.73 25.10
CA LEU A 59 7.94 -2.27 24.97
C LEU A 59 7.21 -3.07 23.87
N THR A 60 6.06 -3.65 24.23
CA THR A 60 5.18 -4.28 23.25
C THR A 60 4.28 -3.21 22.62
N LEU A 61 4.43 -2.99 21.32
CA LEU A 61 3.56 -2.10 20.55
C LEU A 61 2.46 -2.89 19.85
N LYS A 62 1.24 -2.34 19.84
CA LYS A 62 0.14 -2.91 19.05
C LYS A 62 0.46 -2.75 17.57
N ALA A 63 0.66 -3.86 16.87
CA ALA A 63 0.84 -3.87 15.44
C ALA A 63 -0.44 -3.34 14.76
N PRO A 64 -0.33 -2.57 13.66
CA PRO A 64 -1.51 -2.29 12.85
C PRO A 64 -2.08 -3.63 12.37
N ALA A 65 -3.42 -3.75 12.42
CA ALA A 65 -4.09 -4.92 11.87
C ALA A 65 -3.65 -5.10 10.40
N PRO A 66 -3.41 -6.33 9.94
CA PRO A 66 -3.13 -6.56 8.53
C PRO A 66 -4.31 -5.99 7.73
N VAL A 67 -4.02 -5.09 6.79
CA VAL A 67 -5.02 -4.63 5.83
C VAL A 67 -5.23 -5.78 4.86
N VAL A 68 -6.09 -6.74 5.24
CA VAL A 68 -6.54 -7.78 4.32
C VAL A 68 -7.45 -7.08 3.33
N ALA A 69 -6.93 -6.80 2.13
CA ALA A 69 -7.77 -6.28 1.06
C ALA A 69 -8.91 -7.28 0.82
N PRO A 70 -10.16 -6.83 0.68
CA PRO A 70 -11.23 -7.72 0.25
C PRO A 70 -10.84 -8.34 -1.11
N PRO A 71 -11.25 -9.59 -1.39
CA PRO A 71 -10.96 -10.20 -2.68
C PRO A 71 -11.47 -9.28 -3.80
N PRO A 72 -10.73 -9.15 -4.91
CA PRO A 72 -11.17 -8.32 -6.02
C PRO A 72 -12.52 -8.82 -6.50
N SER A 73 -13.55 -7.97 -6.46
CA SER A 73 -14.84 -8.28 -7.08
C SER A 73 -14.64 -8.30 -8.59
N ARG A 74 -14.31 -9.48 -9.13
CA ARG A 74 -14.44 -9.77 -10.56
C ARG A 74 -15.92 -9.83 -10.88
N THR A 75 -16.56 -8.67 -11.05
CA THR A 75 -17.83 -8.63 -11.75
C THR A 75 -17.52 -9.07 -13.18
N LEU A 76 -17.89 -10.30 -13.56
CA LEU A 76 -17.95 -10.65 -14.97
C LEU A 76 -18.83 -9.58 -15.60
N SER A 77 -18.24 -8.68 -16.39
CA SER A 77 -18.98 -7.70 -17.18
C SER A 77 -20.09 -8.49 -17.86
N ARG A 78 -21.32 -8.21 -17.42
CA ARG A 78 -22.57 -8.81 -17.89
C ARG A 78 -22.37 -9.23 -19.33
N LEU A 79 -22.37 -10.55 -19.54
CA LEU A 79 -22.29 -11.23 -20.83
C LEU A 79 -22.63 -10.23 -21.94
N ARG A 80 -21.61 -9.81 -22.71
CA ARG A 80 -21.81 -9.02 -23.92
C ARG A 80 -23.04 -9.60 -24.61
N SER A 81 -24.13 -8.83 -24.65
CA SER A 81 -25.38 -9.31 -25.25
C SER A 81 -25.05 -9.98 -26.59
N PRO A 82 -25.57 -11.17 -26.90
CA PRO A 82 -25.22 -11.91 -28.11
C PRO A 82 -25.69 -11.23 -29.42
N ALA A 83 -26.12 -9.97 -29.36
CA ALA A 83 -26.70 -9.23 -30.48
C ALA A 83 -25.67 -8.64 -31.47
N GLN A 84 -24.39 -8.96 -31.33
CA GLN A 84 -23.40 -8.57 -32.34
C GLN A 84 -22.30 -9.61 -32.47
N ARG A 85 -22.67 -10.82 -32.90
CA ARG A 85 -21.74 -11.64 -33.66
C ARG A 85 -21.58 -10.95 -35.02
N PRO A 86 -20.39 -10.49 -35.43
CA PRO A 86 -20.19 -10.20 -36.84
C PRO A 86 -20.46 -11.50 -37.59
N ASP A 87 -21.36 -11.43 -38.55
CA ASP A 87 -21.59 -12.41 -39.60
C ASP A 87 -20.24 -12.75 -40.24
N PHE A 88 -19.66 -13.89 -39.85
CA PHE A 88 -18.39 -14.35 -40.41
C PHE A 88 -18.47 -14.60 -41.93
N GLU A 89 -19.69 -14.68 -42.47
CA GLU A 89 -19.96 -14.84 -43.90
C GLU A 89 -19.44 -13.68 -44.77
N SER A 90 -19.37 -12.46 -44.23
CA SER A 90 -18.88 -11.31 -44.99
C SER A 90 -17.34 -11.22 -45.07
N LEU A 91 -16.60 -12.10 -44.39
CA LEU A 91 -15.14 -12.18 -44.47
C LEU A 91 -14.64 -13.11 -45.61
N THR A 92 -15.50 -13.89 -46.25
CA THR A 92 -15.11 -14.84 -47.31
C THR A 92 -15.18 -14.32 -48.74
N ARG A 93 -15.37 -13.01 -48.97
CA ARG A 93 -15.11 -12.41 -50.28
C ARG A 93 -13.86 -11.54 -50.24
N GLN A 94 -12.69 -12.18 -50.20
CA GLN A 94 -11.56 -11.65 -50.94
C GLN A 94 -11.70 -12.16 -52.38
N PRO A 95 -12.17 -11.37 -53.35
CA PRO A 95 -11.99 -11.74 -54.75
C PRO A 95 -10.49 -11.82 -55.02
N ASP A 96 -10.08 -12.92 -55.63
CA ASP A 96 -8.72 -13.32 -55.92
C ASP A 96 -7.80 -12.17 -56.34
N LEU A 97 -6.85 -11.80 -55.48
CA LEU A 97 -5.81 -10.82 -55.78
C LEU A 97 -4.61 -11.44 -56.53
N PHE A 98 -4.74 -12.66 -57.06
CA PHE A 98 -3.68 -13.34 -57.81
C PHE A 98 -4.27 -14.13 -58.99
N GLY A 99 -4.24 -13.51 -60.17
CA GLY A 99 -4.69 -14.13 -61.42
C GLY A 99 -4.32 -13.30 -62.66
N HIS A 100 -3.08 -12.82 -62.74
CA HIS A 100 -2.49 -12.33 -63.99
C HIS A 100 -1.19 -13.09 -64.26
N ALA A 101 -1.25 -14.03 -65.20
CA ALA A 101 -0.19 -14.43 -66.13
C ALA A 101 -0.79 -15.40 -67.16
#